data_AF-A0A640TZA7-F1
#
_entry.id   AF-A0A640TZA7-F1
#
_cell.length_a   1.000
_cell.length_b   1.000
_cell.length_c   1.000
_cell.angle_alpha   90.00
_cell.angle_beta   90.00
_cell.angle_gamma   90.00
#
_symmetry.space_group_name_H-M   'P 1'
#
loop_
_entity.id
_entity.type
_entity.pdbx_description
1 polymer ?
#
loop_
_entity_poly.entity_id
_entity_poly.type
_entity_poly.pdbx_seq_one_letter_code
_entity_poly.pdbx_strand_id
1 'polypeptide(L)' 'MLSVNPTMLPRLDELEDDLIARRQHALAQGWKGEVEGIELTLTFLRSKRTQVHRSQQLPPVNLGIPSVPHSRLTPE' A
#
# COMPACT_ATOMS: atom_id res chain seq x y z
N MET A 1 -1.59 -3.53 8.49
CA MET A 1 -1.80 -3.33 7.04
C MET A 1 -0.42 -3.18 6.39
N LEU A 2 -0.12 -3.90 5.31
CA LEU A 2 1.23 -3.89 4.69
C LEU A 2 1.49 -2.56 3.97
N SER A 3 2.57 -1.86 4.34
CA SER A 3 3.07 -0.66 3.67
C SER A 3 3.78 -1.03 2.36
N VAL A 4 3.59 -0.23 1.31
CA VAL A 4 4.24 -0.41 0.01
C VAL A 4 5.52 0.43 -0.03
N ASN A 5 6.59 -0.11 -0.64
CA ASN A 5 7.83 0.63 -0.85
C ASN A 5 7.57 1.84 -1.78
N PRO A 6 7.98 3.07 -1.40
CA PRO A 6 7.78 4.26 -2.23
C PRO A 6 8.34 4.18 -3.66
N THR A 7 9.36 3.37 -3.91
CA THR A 7 9.91 3.17 -5.27
C THR A 7 8.95 2.41 -6.21
N MET A 8 7.90 1.80 -5.67
CA MET A 8 6.91 1.02 -6.41
C MET A 8 5.80 1.88 -7.03
N LEU A 9 5.79 3.20 -6.80
CA LEU A 9 4.72 4.08 -7.28
C LEU A 9 4.48 3.95 -8.80
N PRO A 10 5.49 3.92 -9.69
CA PRO A 10 5.26 3.71 -11.12
C PRO A 10 4.58 2.38 -11.43
N ARG A 11 4.93 1.33 -10.68
CA ARG A 11 4.31 0.01 -10.85
C ARG A 11 2.85 -0.01 -10.42
N LEU A 12 2.47 0.79 -9.42
CA LEU A 12 1.07 0.95 -9.02
C LEU A 12 0.26 1.67 -10.09
N ASP A 13 0.85 2.62 -10.81
CA ASP A 13 0.20 3.33 -11.91
C ASP A 13 -0.07 2.38 -13.08
N GLU A 14 0.94 1.58 -13.49
CA GLU A 14 0.75 0.53 -14.51
C GLU A 14 -0.36 -0.46 -14.14
N LEU A 15 -0.43 -0.89 -12.88
CA LEU A 15 -1.47 -1.79 -12.39
C LEU A 15 -2.86 -1.13 -12.38
N GLU A 16 -2.94 0.18 -12.14
CA GLU A 16 -4.21 0.91 -12.22
C GLU A 16 -4.74 0.90 -13.66
N ASP A 17 -3.88 1.20 -14.63
CA ASP A 17 -4.22 1.21 -16.06
C ASP A 17 -4.67 -0.18 -16.54
N ASP A 18 -3.93 -1.24 -16.17
CA ASP A 18 -4.27 -2.63 -16.50
C ASP A 18 -5.64 -3.04 -15.93
N LEU A 19 -5.93 -2.65 -14.68
CA LEU A 19 -7.21 -2.94 -14.04
C LEU A 19 -8.37 -2.18 -14.70
N ILE A 20 -8.15 -0.92 -15.10
CA ILE A 20 -9.14 -0.14 -15.84
C ILE A 20 -9.44 -0.81 -17.19
N ALA A 21 -8.42 -1.24 -17.92
CA ALA A 21 -8.60 -1.94 -19.20
C ALA A 21 -9.39 -3.25 -19.02
N ARG A 22 -9.03 -4.06 -18.01
CA ARG A 22 -9.76 -5.30 -17.68
C ARG A 22 -11.20 -5.06 -17.29
N ARG A 23 -11.48 -4.00 -16.53
CA ARG A 23 -12.84 -3.63 -16.16
C ARG A 23 -13.69 -3.34 -17.41
N GLN A 24 -13.16 -2.59 -18.36
CA GLN A 24 -13.88 -2.29 -19.61
C GLN A 24 -14.16 -3.57 -20.41
N HIS A 25 -13.19 -4.50 -20.45
CA HIS A 25 -13.40 -5.79 -21.07
C HIS A 25 -14.49 -6.61 -20.36
N ALA A 26 -14.44 -6.71 -19.03
CA ALA A 26 -15.44 -7.42 -18.23
C ALA A 26 -16.85 -6.83 -18.38
N LEU A 27 -16.97 -5.49 -18.46
CA LEU A 27 -18.23 -4.81 -18.77
C LEU A 27 -18.76 -5.20 -20.15
N ALA A 28 -17.91 -5.19 -21.18
CA ALA A 28 -18.29 -5.57 -22.55
C ALA A 28 -18.72 -7.05 -22.64
N GLN A 29 -18.14 -7.93 -21.83
CA GLN A 29 -18.49 -9.34 -21.77
C GLN A 29 -19.66 -9.66 -20.81
N GLY A 30 -20.18 -8.67 -20.08
CA GLY A 30 -21.25 -8.86 -19.10
C GLY A 30 -20.84 -9.64 -17.85
N TRP A 31 -19.54 -9.70 -17.54
CA TRP A 31 -18.99 -10.43 -16.39
C TRP A 31 -19.14 -9.63 -15.09
N LYS A 32 -20.36 -9.58 -14.54
CA LYS A 32 -20.69 -8.75 -13.37
C LYS A 32 -19.79 -9.02 -12.15
N GLY A 33 -19.54 -10.29 -11.83
CA GLY A 33 -18.69 -10.65 -10.68
C GLY A 33 -17.23 -10.19 -10.84
N GLU A 34 -16.70 -10.25 -12.07
CA GLU A 34 -15.34 -9.76 -12.37
C GLU A 34 -15.27 -8.23 -12.24
N VAL A 35 -16.30 -7.52 -12.73
CA VAL A 35 -16.38 -6.06 -12.57
C VAL A 35 -16.37 -5.65 -11.10
N GLU A 36 -17.17 -6.32 -10.25
CA GLU A 36 -17.22 -6.05 -8.81
C GLU A 36 -15.86 -6.31 -8.14
N GLY A 37 -15.20 -7.42 -8.46
CA GLY A 37 -13.87 -7.75 -7.94
C GLY A 37 -12.79 -6.76 -8.37
N ILE A 38 -12.84 -6.28 -9.62
CA ILE A 38 -11.91 -5.28 -10.14
C ILE A 38 -12.12 -3.93 -9.48
N GLU A 39 -13.37 -3.47 -9.28
CA GLU A 39 -13.68 -2.21 -8.60
C GLU A 39 -13.19 -2.19 -7.14
N LEU A 40 -13.38 -3.32 -6.44
CA LEU A 40 -12.86 -3.48 -5.08
C LEU A 40 -11.32 -3.40 -5.07
N THR A 41 -10.67 -4.05 -6.02
CA THR A 41 -9.21 -4.04 -6.15
C THR A 41 -8.68 -2.65 -6.50
N LEU A 42 -9.34 -1.92 -7.41
CA LEU A 42 -9.03 -0.53 -7.75
C LEU A 42 -9.13 0.39 -6.52
N THR A 43 -10.17 0.20 -5.69
CA THR A 43 -10.32 0.95 -4.44
C THR A 43 -9.13 0.72 -3.50
N PHE A 44 -8.70 -0.52 -3.32
CA PHE A 44 -7.52 -0.83 -2.49
C PHE A 44 -6.21 -0.31 -3.08
N LEU A 45 -6.05 -0.38 -4.41
CA LEU A 45 -4.86 0.12 -5.09
C LEU A 45 -4.72 1.65 -4.92
N ARG A 46 -5.81 2.40 -5.13
CA ARG A 46 -5.84 3.86 -4.95
C ARG A 46 -5.55 4.28 -3.51
N SER A 47 -6.06 3.51 -2.54
CA SER A 47 -5.73 3.71 -1.12
C SER A 47 -4.24 3.52 -0.84
N LYS A 48 -3.62 2.46 -1.40
CA LYS A 48 -2.18 2.24 -1.29
C LYS A 48 -1.36 3.34 -1.96
N ARG A 49 -1.75 3.80 -3.15
CA ARG A 49 -1.10 4.90 -3.86
C ARG A 49 -1.12 6.18 -3.03
N THR A 50 -2.28 6.52 -2.45
CA THR A 50 -2.43 7.66 -1.53
C THR A 50 -1.53 7.52 -0.30
N GLN A 51 -1.44 6.32 0.27
CA GLN A 51 -0.55 6.05 1.42
C GLN A 51 0.92 6.27 1.06
N VAL A 52 1.37 5.82 -0.11
CA VAL A 52 2.75 6.00 -0.59
C VAL A 52 3.05 7.48 -0.86
N HIS A 53 2.14 8.22 -1.50
CA HIS A 53 2.32 9.66 -1.67
C HIS A 53 2.47 10.39 -0.33
N ARG A 54 1.63 10.03 0.65
CA ARG A 54 1.72 10.61 2.00
C ARG A 54 3.05 10.28 2.67
N SER A 55 3.55 9.05 2.54
CA SER A 55 4.83 8.67 3.16
C SER A 55 6.04 9.34 2.51
N GLN A 56 5.98 9.67 1.22
CA GLN A 56 7.04 10.45 0.55
C GLN A 56 7.07 11.92 1.00
N GLN A 57 5.92 12.49 1.36
CA GLN A 57 5.81 13.89 1.78
C GLN A 57 6.15 14.11 3.26
N LEU A 58 5.94 13.12 4.11
CA LEU A 58 6.18 13.24 5.54
C LEU A 58 7.62 12.85 5.90
N PRO A 59 8.36 13.69 6.63
CA PRO A 59 9.66 13.29 7.17
C PRO A 59 9.48 12.13 8.17
N PRO A 60 10.47 11.24 8.31
CA PRO A 60 10.43 10.17 9.31
C PRO A 60 10.23 10.76 10.71
N VAL A 61 9.18 10.30 11.40
CA VAL A 61 8.95 10.68 12.80
C VAL A 61 9.82 9.79 13.70
N ASN A 62 10.71 10.40 14.48
CA ASN A 62 11.46 9.68 15.51
C ASN A 62 10.51 9.37 16.68
N LEU A 63 10.12 8.11 16.83
CA LEU A 63 9.22 7.66 17.89
C LEU A 63 9.94 7.43 19.23
N GLY A 64 11.26 7.63 19.29
CA GLY A 64 12.11 7.20 20.39
C GLY A 64 12.21 5.67 20.44
N ILE A 65 13.36 5.15 20.83
CA ILE A 65 13.46 3.74 21.21
C ILE A 65 13.33 3.70 22.74
N PRO A 66 12.39 2.91 23.31
CA PRO A 66 12.37 2.70 24.74
C PRO A 66 13.69 2.06 25.16
N SER A 67 14.49 2.80 25.94
CA SER A 67 15.70 2.25 26.53
C SER A 67 15.27 1.24 27.60
N VAL A 68 15.45 -0.05 27.32
CA VAL A 68 15.42 -1.07 28.37
C VAL A 68 16.66 -0.86 29.24
N PRO A 69 16.50 -0.49 30.53
CA PRO A 69 17.64 -0.35 31.41
C PRO A 69 18.31 -1.72 31.50
N HIS A 70 19.55 -1.81 31.02
CA HIS A 70 20.37 -2.98 31.28
C HIS A 70 20.67 -2.97 32.76
N SER A 71 19.97 -3.81 33.53
CA SER A 71 20.34 -4.08 34.91
C SER A 71 21.75 -4.64 34.89
N ARG A 72 22.73 -3.82 35.29
CA ARG A 72 24.11 -4.27 35.49
C ARG A 72 24.08 -5.22 36.68
N LEU A 73 24.03 -6.52 36.41
CA LEU A 73 24.39 -7.53 37.40
C LEU A 73 25.88 -7.31 37.69
N THR A 74 26.17 -6.59 38.78
CA THR A 74 27.49 -6.55 39.40
C THR A 74 27.78 -7.95 39.94
N PRO A 75 28.81 -8.65 39.45
CA PRO A 75 29.30 -9.84 40.14
C PRO A 75 30.09 -9.40 41.37
N GLU A 76 29.82 -10.05 42.50
CA GLU A 76 30.57 -9.95 43.76
C GLU A 76 31.88 -10.75 43.68
#